data_AF-A0A7X9C178-F1
#
_entry.id   AF-A0A7X9C178-F1
#
_cell.length_a   1.000
_cell.length_b   1.000
_cell.length_c   1.000
_cell.angle_alpha   90.00
_cell.angle_beta   90.00
_cell.angle_gamma   90.00
#
_symmetry.space_group_name_H-M   'P 1'
#
loop_
_entity.id
_entity.type
_entity.pdbx_description
1 polymer ?
#
loop_
_entity_poly.entity_id
_entity_poly.type
_entity_poly.pdbx_seq_one_letter_code
_entity_poly.pdbx_strand_id
1 'polypeptide(L)' 'MNLDKVRNILNILFLVGAIASVIIYFTLDEFKLFLYVCMGAIFLKLIEFFIRFH' A
#
# COMPACT_ATOMS: atom_id res chain seq x y z
N MET A 1 -11.17 16.78 -10.03
CA MET A 1 -10.70 15.41 -10.30
C MET A 1 -11.62 14.47 -9.52
N ASN A 2 -12.26 13.47 -10.16
CA ASN A 2 -13.25 12.64 -9.47
C ASN A 2 -12.61 11.92 -8.28
N LEU A 3 -13.15 12.13 -7.08
CA LEU A 3 -12.73 11.48 -5.83
C LEU A 3 -12.67 9.96 -6.02
N ASP A 4 -13.61 9.39 -6.79
CA ASP A 4 -13.66 7.96 -7.12
C ASP A 4 -12.45 7.48 -7.93
N LYS A 5 -11.91 8.31 -8.83
CA LYS A 5 -10.70 7.96 -9.60
C LYS A 5 -9.47 7.96 -8.69
N VAL A 6 -9.35 8.93 -7.78
CA VAL A 6 -8.25 9.01 -6.81
C VAL A 6 -8.27 7.80 -5.88
N ARG A 7 -9.46 7.44 -5.37
CA ARG A 7 -9.65 6.25 -4.54
C ARG A 7 -9.27 4.96 -5.26
N ASN A 8 -9.69 4.81 -6.52
CA ASN A 8 -9.35 3.63 -7.30
C ASN A 8 -7.84 3.51 -7.55
N ILE A 9 -7.16 4.62 -7.87
CA ILE A 9 -5.71 4.64 -8.05
C ILE A 9 -4.98 4.26 -6.75
N LEU A 10 -5.38 4.83 -5.61
CA LEU A 10 -4.78 4.50 -4.31
C LEU A 10 -4.99 3.03 -3.93
N ASN A 11 -6.17 2.48 -4.21
CA ASN A 11 -6.46 1.08 -3.92
C ASN A 11 -5.63 0.12 -4.81
N ILE A 12 -5.41 0.46 -6.08
CA ILE A 12 -4.52 -0.31 -6.96
C ILE A 12 -3.07 -0.22 -6.45
N LEU A 13 -2.62 0.98 -6.04
CA LEU A 13 -1.29 1.18 -5.49
C LEU A 13 -1.08 0.34 -4.21
N PHE A 14 -2.08 0.30 -3.34
CA PHE A 14 -2.08 -0.54 -2.14
C PHE A 14 -2.01 -2.03 -2.47
N LEU A 15 -2.81 -2.49 -3.43
CA LEU A 15 -2.82 -3.89 -3.85
C LEU A 15 -1.45 -4.33 -4.37
N VAL A 16 -0.82 -3.52 -5.22
CA VAL A 16 0.52 -3.78 -5.74
C VAL A 16 1.56 -3.79 -4.61
N GLY A 17 1.48 -2.82 -3.68
CA GLY A 17 2.35 -2.76 -2.51
C GLY A 17 2.22 -3.98 -1.58
N ALA A 18 0.99 -4.46 -1.37
CA ALA A 18 0.72 -5.66 -0.58
C ALA A 18 1.31 -6.92 -1.23
N ILE A 19 1.12 -7.08 -2.55
CA ILE A 19 1.71 -8.20 -3.30
C ILE A 19 3.24 -8.13 -3.24
N ALA A 20 3.83 -6.95 -3.43
CA ALA A 20 5.28 -6.75 -3.32
C ALA A 20 5.80 -7.11 -1.92
N SER A 21 5.10 -6.71 -0.86
CA SER A 21 5.46 -7.05 0.52
C SER A 21 5.42 -8.57 0.77
N VAL A 22 4.40 -9.26 0.25
CA VAL A 22 4.31 -10.73 0.32
C VAL A 22 5.47 -11.39 -0.43
N ILE A 23 5.80 -10.93 -1.64
CA ILE A 23 6.93 -11.49 -2.42
C ILE A 23 8.25 -11.27 -1.67
N ILE A 24 8.49 -10.08 -1.13
CA ILE A 24 9.70 -9.75 -0.36
C ILE A 24 9.81 -10.64 0.87
N TYR A 25 8.71 -10.87 1.58
CA TYR A 25 8.69 -11.75 2.75
C TYR A 25 9.15 -13.18 2.43
N PHE A 26 8.76 -13.73 1.27
CA PHE A 26 9.14 -15.09 0.87
C PHE A 26 10.48 -15.17 0.14
N THR A 27 10.96 -14.08 -0.47
CA THR A 27 12.14 -14.10 -1.34
C THR A 27 13.39 -13.58 -0.64
N LEU A 28 13.24 -12.63 0.29
CA LEU A 28 14.35 -11.96 0.95
C LEU A 28 14.34 -12.27 2.46
N ASP A 29 15.49 -12.72 2.96
CA ASP A 29 15.72 -12.91 4.41
C ASP A 29 15.78 -11.57 5.17
N GLU A 30 15.90 -10.44 4.45
CA GLU A 30 15.96 -9.11 5.04
C GLU A 30 14.60 -8.61 5.51
N PHE A 31 14.27 -8.91 6.76
CA PHE A 31 13.04 -8.45 7.41
C PHE A 31 12.87 -6.92 7.42
N LYS A 32 13.97 -6.16 7.38
CA LYS A 32 13.94 -4.69 7.31
C LYS A 32 13.28 -4.19 6.03
N LEU A 33 13.58 -4.81 4.88
CA LEU A 33 13.00 -4.42 3.60
C LEU A 33 11.50 -4.77 3.55
N PHE A 34 11.13 -5.95 4.08
CA PHE A 34 9.74 -6.34 4.27
C PHE A 34 8.97 -5.29 5.08
N LEU A 35 9.49 -4.90 6.25
CA LEU A 35 8.85 -3.90 7.10
C LEU A 35 8.72 -2.55 6.40
N TYR A 36 9.73 -2.11 5.65
CA TYR A 36 9.69 -0.82 4.95
C TYR A 36 8.61 -0.78 3.87
N VAL A 37 8.53 -1.83 3.04
CA VAL A 37 7.54 -1.95 1.96
C VAL A 37 6.13 -2.16 2.53
N CYS A 38 6.00 -2.98 3.58
CA CYS A 38 4.72 -3.21 4.27
C CYS A 38 4.19 -1.93 4.92
N MET A 39 5.05 -1.20 5.65
CA MET A 39 4.67 0.06 6.30
C MET A 39 4.28 1.13 5.26
N GLY A 40 5.00 1.20 4.14
CA GLY A 40 4.63 2.07 3.01
C GLY A 40 3.25 1.73 2.42
N ALA A 41 2.94 0.45 2.25
CA ALA A 41 1.63 0.01 1.78
C ALA A 41 0.52 0.38 2.78
N ILE A 42 0.72 0.14 4.08
CA ILE A 42 -0.25 0.52 5.13
C ILE A 42 -0.49 2.03 5.13
N PHE A 43 0.56 2.84 4.95
CA PHE A 43 0.45 4.29 4.91
C PHE A 43 -0.41 4.77 3.72
N LEU A 44 -0.23 4.17 2.54
CA LEU A 44 -1.09 4.46 1.38
C LEU A 44 -2.56 4.13 1.67
N LYS A 45 -2.83 3.05 2.40
CA LYS A 45 -4.20 2.68 2.79
C LYS A 45 -4.80 3.66 3.79
N LEU A 46 -4.00 4.17 4.72
CA LEU A 46 -4.42 5.21 5.67
C LEU A 46 -4.78 6.50 4.93
N ILE A 47 -3.98 6.94 3.97
CA ILE A 47 -4.30 8.12 3.14
C ILE A 47 -5.63 7.92 2.40
N GLU A 48 -5.86 6.73 1.82
CA GLU A 48 -7.14 6.40 1.19
C GLU A 48 -8.32 6.53 2.17
N PHE A 49 -8.12 6.08 3.41
CA PHE A 49 -9.12 6.17 4.47
C PHE A 49 -9.41 7.63 4.84
N PHE A 50 -8.38 8.46 5.04
CA PHE A 50 -8.58 9.89 5.32
C PHE A 50 -9.34 10.61 4.21
N ILE A 51 -9.07 10.29 2.94
CA ILE A 51 -9.78 10.85 1.78
C ILE A 51 -11.24 10.37 1.70
N ARG A 52 -11.57 9.22 2.31
CA ARG A 52 -12.96 8.72 2.37
C ARG A 52 -13.80 9.41 3.44
N PHE A 53 -13.19 9.82 4.55
CA PHE A 53 -13.89 10.39 5.71
C PHE A 53 -13.90 11.93 5.74
N HIS A 54 -13.20 12.59 4.82
CA HIS A 54 -13.24 14.04 4.58
C HIS A 54 -14.07 14.34 3.34
#